data_AF-A0A971R003-F1
#
_entry.id   AF-A0A971R003-F1
#
_cell.length_a   1.000
_cell.length_b   1.000
_cell.length_c   1.000
_cell.angle_alpha   90.00
_cell.angle_beta   90.00
_cell.angle_gamma   90.00
#
_symmetry.space_group_name_H-M   'P 1'
#
loop_
_entity.id
_entity.type
_entity.pdbx_description
1 polymer ?
#
loop_
_entity_poly.entity_id
_entity_poly.type
_entity_poly.pdbx_seq_one_letter_code
_entity_poly.pdbx_strand_id
1 'polypeptide(L)'
;MKKLALFLILLFVVTSFATWMPLEDYSGVKYVYYKINYTQYEEEKEMIYGVEIGMDEEKYILNYSTTVFLPKDQPLGSDVLFEQELSMFMYTFLNPMFSFFYEAIDLNEQMNTKIFGFGSIKYEGQVTVQSKNNEYTGTKVVLYNEDNELSMYWVLNQDIPFPIITYTGDDYSDGSTIVQLWDYELR
;
A
#
# COMPACT_ATOMS: atom_id res chain seq x y z
N MET A 1 -41.00 -13.17 -16.36
CA MET A 1 -39.92 -14.15 -16.17
C MET A 1 -38.58 -13.72 -16.78
N LYS A 2 -38.50 -13.29 -18.05
CA LYS A 2 -37.23 -12.87 -18.68
C LYS A 2 -36.47 -11.71 -18.01
N LYS A 3 -37.20 -10.72 -17.45
CA LYS A 3 -36.58 -9.57 -16.76
C LYS A 3 -36.03 -9.90 -15.37
N LEU A 4 -36.61 -10.91 -14.69
CA LEU A 4 -36.16 -11.34 -13.35
C LEU A 4 -34.88 -12.19 -13.44
N ALA A 5 -34.78 -13.04 -14.48
CA ALA A 5 -33.56 -13.78 -14.78
C ALA A 5 -32.40 -12.85 -15.18
N LEU A 6 -32.67 -11.79 -15.96
CA LEU A 6 -31.66 -10.79 -16.31
C LEU A 6 -31.18 -9.98 -15.09
N PHE A 7 -32.09 -9.68 -14.15
CA PHE A 7 -31.76 -9.01 -12.89
C PHE A 7 -30.96 -9.92 -11.94
N LEU A 8 -31.29 -11.21 -11.88
CA LEU A 8 -30.52 -12.22 -11.12
C LEU A 8 -29.14 -12.47 -11.72
N ILE A 9 -29.00 -12.44 -13.05
CA ILE A 9 -27.69 -12.52 -13.72
C ILE A 9 -26.88 -11.24 -13.48
N LEU A 10 -27.50 -10.06 -13.49
CA LEU A 10 -26.82 -8.81 -13.09
C LEU A 10 -26.37 -8.83 -11.62
N LEU A 11 -27.17 -9.40 -10.71
CA LEU A 11 -26.81 -9.59 -9.31
C LEU A 11 -25.70 -10.64 -9.10
N PHE A 12 -25.62 -11.66 -9.97
CA PHE A 12 -24.56 -12.68 -9.93
C PHE A 12 -23.23 -12.15 -10.46
N VAL A 13 -23.24 -11.27 -11.47
CA VAL A 13 -22.02 -10.59 -11.96
C VAL A 13 -21.47 -9.62 -10.91
N VAL A 14 -22.29 -9.16 -9.96
CA VAL A 14 -21.84 -8.26 -8.87
C VAL A 14 -21.28 -9.03 -7.65
N THR A 15 -21.38 -10.37 -7.60
CA THR A 15 -21.12 -11.12 -6.34
C THR A 15 -20.03 -12.20 -6.41
N SER A 16 -19.14 -12.21 -7.41
CA SER A 16 -18.01 -13.16 -7.38
C SER A 16 -16.81 -12.78 -8.27
N PHE A 17 -16.35 -11.54 -8.18
CA PHE A 17 -14.97 -11.21 -8.52
C PHE A 17 -14.22 -11.04 -7.20
N ALA A 18 -13.28 -11.93 -6.89
CA ALA A 18 -12.42 -11.78 -5.72
C ALA A 18 -11.36 -10.71 -6.01
N THR A 19 -11.81 -9.46 -6.16
CA THR A 19 -10.91 -8.32 -6.21
C THR A 19 -10.09 -8.29 -4.93
N TRP A 20 -8.85 -7.81 -5.03
CA TRP A 20 -8.08 -7.56 -3.82
C TRP A 20 -8.70 -6.35 -3.14
N MET A 21 -9.26 -6.55 -1.95
CA MET A 21 -9.82 -5.46 -1.14
C MET A 21 -8.90 -5.21 0.06
N PRO A 22 -8.37 -4.00 0.23
CA PRO A 22 -7.66 -3.65 1.46
C PRO A 22 -8.62 -3.75 2.65
N LEU A 23 -8.08 -3.97 3.85
CA LEU A 23 -8.89 -3.90 5.06
C LEU A 23 -9.52 -2.51 5.21
N GLU A 24 -10.83 -2.46 5.36
CA GLU A 24 -11.56 -1.25 5.76
C GLU A 24 -11.65 -1.12 7.29
N ASP A 25 -11.67 -2.26 8.00
CA ASP A 25 -11.65 -2.33 9.46
C ASP A 25 -10.36 -3.00 9.96
N TYR A 26 -9.48 -2.20 10.58
CA TYR A 26 -8.20 -2.66 11.14
C TYR A 26 -8.34 -3.19 12.59
N SER A 27 -9.55 -3.35 13.12
CA SER A 27 -9.80 -3.93 14.45
C SER A 27 -9.30 -5.38 14.61
N GLY A 28 -9.12 -6.11 13.50
CA GLY A 28 -8.52 -7.45 13.50
C GLY A 28 -6.99 -7.45 13.48
N VAL A 29 -6.34 -6.30 13.37
CA VAL A 29 -4.88 -6.20 13.20
C VAL A 29 -4.21 -5.99 14.55
N LYS A 30 -3.21 -6.81 14.89
CA LYS A 30 -2.40 -6.63 16.10
C LYS A 30 -1.29 -5.62 15.88
N TYR A 31 -0.56 -5.73 14.77
CA TYR A 31 0.38 -4.71 14.33
C TYR A 31 0.60 -4.75 12.82
N VAL A 32 1.09 -3.64 12.28
CA VAL A 32 1.62 -3.55 10.91
C VAL A 32 2.81 -2.59 10.90
N TYR A 33 3.87 -2.99 10.22
CA TYR A 33 5.08 -2.20 10.01
C TYR A 33 5.37 -2.09 8.53
N TYR A 34 5.78 -0.89 8.10
CA TYR A 34 6.27 -0.61 6.77
C TYR A 34 7.70 -0.09 6.84
N LYS A 35 8.54 -0.55 5.93
CA LYS A 35 9.83 0.03 5.62
C LYS A 35 9.63 1.01 4.46
N ILE A 36 10.07 2.23 4.64
CA ILE A 36 9.89 3.32 3.68
C ILE A 36 11.27 3.78 3.24
N ASN A 37 11.48 3.78 1.93
CA ASN A 37 12.67 4.35 1.30
C ASN A 37 12.21 5.53 0.46
N TYR A 38 12.81 6.70 0.66
CA TYR A 38 12.46 7.92 -0.06
C TYR A 38 13.69 8.80 -0.24
N THR A 39 13.69 9.64 -1.27
CA THR A 39 14.77 10.60 -1.51
C THR A 39 14.35 11.98 -1.01
N GLN A 40 15.20 12.60 -0.18
CA GLN A 40 15.00 13.97 0.29
C GLN A 40 16.31 14.74 0.16
N TYR A 41 16.30 15.85 -0.59
CA TYR A 41 17.51 16.65 -0.88
C TYR A 41 18.67 15.83 -1.47
N GLU A 42 18.38 14.98 -2.46
CA GLU A 42 19.36 14.09 -3.12
C GLU A 42 19.96 13.00 -2.21
N GLU A 43 19.46 12.85 -0.98
CA GLU A 43 19.85 11.79 -0.05
C GLU A 43 18.77 10.71 0.05
N GLU A 44 19.19 9.45 -0.12
CA GLU A 44 18.36 8.29 0.17
C GLU A 44 18.16 8.16 1.69
N LYS A 45 16.91 8.13 2.11
CA LYS A 45 16.51 7.95 3.51
C LYS A 45 15.73 6.67 3.67
N GLU A 46 15.98 6.00 4.80
CA GLU A 46 15.29 4.80 5.22
C GLU A 46 14.63 5.03 6.57
N MET A 47 13.39 4.58 6.69
CA MET A 47 12.69 4.50 7.97
C MET A 47 11.80 3.26 8.06
N ILE A 48 11.51 2.85 9.29
CA ILE A 48 10.46 1.88 9.59
C ILE A 48 9.37 2.60 10.37
N TYR A 49 8.14 2.56 9.88
CA TYR A 49 6.97 3.06 10.57
C TYR A 49 6.08 1.90 10.98
N GLY A 50 5.62 1.89 12.22
CA GLY A 50 4.80 0.84 12.78
C GLY A 50 3.61 1.36 13.55
N VAL A 51 2.49 0.65 13.41
CA VAL A 51 1.32 0.81 14.26
C VAL A 51 1.08 -0.51 14.98
N GLU A 52 1.17 -0.51 16.30
CA GLU A 52 0.65 -1.58 17.13
C GLU A 52 -0.73 -1.16 17.62
N ILE A 53 -1.69 -2.05 17.45
CA ILE A 53 -3.05 -1.85 17.93
C ILE A 53 -3.18 -2.73 19.18
N GLY A 54 -3.55 -2.12 20.29
CA GLY A 54 -4.03 -2.77 21.49
C GLY A 54 -5.50 -2.45 21.71
N MET A 55 -6.11 -3.12 22.69
CA MET A 55 -7.42 -2.77 23.20
C MET A 55 -7.46 -3.04 24.70
N ASP A 56 -8.17 -2.20 25.44
CA ASP A 56 -8.66 -2.52 26.77
C ASP A 56 -10.19 -2.68 26.73
N GLU A 57 -10.86 -2.74 27.88
CA GLU A 57 -12.31 -2.95 27.96
C GLU A 57 -13.14 -1.81 27.31
N GLU A 58 -12.56 -0.62 27.09
CA GLU A 58 -13.31 0.58 26.69
C GLU A 58 -12.81 1.23 25.39
N LYS A 59 -11.55 0.99 25.00
CA LYS A 59 -10.92 1.70 23.86
C LYS A 59 -9.87 0.88 23.13
N TYR A 60 -9.66 1.26 21.87
CA TYR A 60 -8.43 0.92 21.16
C TYR A 60 -7.27 1.78 21.65
N ILE A 61 -6.09 1.18 21.71
CA ILE A 61 -4.83 1.83 22.07
C ILE A 61 -3.94 1.72 20.84
N LEU A 62 -3.60 2.84 20.21
CA LEU A 62 -2.72 2.86 19.05
C LEU A 62 -1.34 3.32 19.49
N ASN A 63 -0.34 2.44 19.40
CA ASN A 63 1.05 2.79 19.65
C ASN A 63 1.76 2.96 18.30
N TYR A 64 2.22 4.18 18.06
CA TYR A 64 2.97 4.51 16.85
C TYR A 64 4.46 4.44 17.16
N SER A 65 5.22 3.79 16.28
CA SER A 65 6.67 3.72 16.38
C SER A 65 7.31 4.11 15.05
N THR A 66 8.42 4.84 15.14
CA THR A 66 9.24 5.20 13.99
C THR A 66 10.69 4.89 14.32
N THR A 67 11.37 4.18 13.42
CA THR A 67 12.82 4.01 13.43
C THR A 67 13.38 4.71 12.21
N VAL A 68 14.29 5.66 12.40
CA VAL A 68 15.03 6.32 11.32
C VAL A 68 16.48 5.85 11.33
N PHE A 69 17.06 5.67 10.15
CA PHE A 69 18.46 5.27 10.00
C PHE A 69 19.27 6.48 9.54
N LEU A 70 20.23 6.90 10.36
CA LEU A 70 21.08 8.06 10.11
C LEU A 70 22.54 7.64 9.90
N PRO A 71 23.31 8.35 9.06
CA PRO A 71 24.76 8.20 8.98
C PRO A 71 25.43 8.39 10.35
N LYS A 72 26.49 7.63 10.62
CA LYS A 72 27.17 7.65 11.93
C LYS A 72 27.88 8.98 12.23
N ASP A 73 28.21 9.72 11.20
CA ASP A 73 28.89 11.01 11.25
C ASP A 73 27.92 12.21 11.31
N GLN A 74 26.60 11.97 11.23
CA GLN A 74 25.61 13.02 11.40
C GLN A 74 25.48 13.42 12.89
N PRO A 75 25.59 14.73 13.21
CA PRO A 75 25.31 15.22 14.55
C PRO A 75 23.84 14.99 14.96
N LEU A 76 23.61 14.45 16.16
CA LEU A 76 22.28 14.26 16.73
C LEU A 76 21.83 15.52 17.48
N GLY A 77 21.35 16.52 16.73
CA GLY A 77 20.76 17.73 17.28
C GLY A 77 19.30 17.55 17.74
N SER A 78 18.76 18.54 18.45
CA SER A 78 17.36 18.51 18.90
C SER A 78 16.36 18.52 17.72
N ASP A 79 16.73 19.17 16.64
CA ASP A 79 16.04 19.14 15.36
C ASP A 79 15.88 17.72 14.83
N VAL A 80 16.95 16.92 14.87
CA VAL A 80 16.95 15.51 14.42
C VAL A 80 16.16 14.61 15.37
N LEU A 81 16.22 14.86 16.68
CA LEU A 81 15.59 13.99 17.69
C LEU A 81 14.08 14.20 17.82
N PHE A 82 13.56 15.37 17.44
CA PHE A 82 12.16 15.76 17.65
C PHE A 82 11.44 16.15 16.36
N GLU A 83 11.97 15.81 15.19
CA GLU A 83 11.31 15.99 13.90
C GLU A 83 10.02 15.14 13.84
N GLN A 84 8.88 15.73 13.42
CA GLN A 84 7.55 15.10 13.51
C GLN A 84 6.80 14.92 12.18
N GLU A 85 7.42 15.13 11.02
CA GLU A 85 6.68 15.25 9.74
C GLU A 85 6.17 13.92 9.12
N LEU A 86 6.36 12.78 9.78
CA LEU A 86 6.23 11.46 9.13
C LEU A 86 4.81 10.86 9.18
N SER A 87 3.95 11.30 10.09
CA SER A 87 2.56 10.82 10.20
C SER A 87 1.68 11.28 9.03
N MET A 88 1.90 12.48 8.50
CA MET A 88 1.23 12.97 7.28
C MET A 88 1.64 12.18 6.04
N PHE A 89 2.87 11.67 5.99
CA PHE A 89 3.35 10.84 4.89
C PHE A 89 2.55 9.54 4.79
N MET A 90 2.41 8.80 5.89
CA MET A 90 1.63 7.55 5.93
C MET A 90 0.14 7.76 5.64
N TYR A 91 -0.43 8.88 6.10
CA TYR A 91 -1.81 9.26 5.77
C TYR A 91 -2.03 9.44 4.26
N THR A 92 -1.01 9.90 3.53
CA THR A 92 -1.09 10.09 2.09
C THR A 92 -1.26 8.74 1.37
N PHE A 93 -0.53 7.68 1.76
CA PHE A 93 -0.59 6.37 1.10
C PHE A 93 -1.83 5.52 1.45
N LEU A 94 -2.52 5.85 2.54
CA LEU A 94 -3.79 5.23 2.93
C LEU A 94 -5.01 6.12 2.57
N ASN A 95 -4.79 7.17 1.77
CA ASN A 95 -5.81 8.13 1.38
C ASN A 95 -6.90 7.48 0.51
N PRO A 96 -8.19 7.84 0.69
CA PRO A 96 -9.31 7.37 -0.13
C PRO A 96 -9.15 7.47 -1.66
N MET A 97 -8.30 8.37 -2.17
CA MET A 97 -7.97 8.40 -3.60
C MET A 97 -7.31 7.10 -4.09
N PHE A 98 -6.56 6.40 -3.23
CA PHE A 98 -6.01 5.09 -3.55
C PHE A 98 -7.06 3.97 -3.54
N SER A 99 -8.11 4.10 -2.73
CA SER A 99 -9.23 3.16 -2.71
C SER A 99 -9.87 3.00 -4.08
N PHE A 100 -10.00 4.09 -4.85
CA PHE A 100 -10.54 4.03 -6.22
C PHE A 100 -9.69 3.17 -7.17
N PHE A 101 -8.36 3.24 -7.06
CA PHE A 101 -7.49 2.36 -7.84
C PHE A 101 -7.60 0.91 -7.37
N TYR A 102 -7.66 0.68 -6.05
CA TYR A 102 -7.82 -0.66 -5.50
C TYR A 102 -9.15 -1.31 -5.92
N GLU A 103 -10.24 -0.56 -5.98
CA GLU A 103 -11.54 -1.03 -6.50
C GLU A 103 -11.46 -1.47 -7.97
N ALA A 104 -10.55 -0.88 -8.76
CA ALA A 104 -10.35 -1.21 -10.17
C ALA A 104 -9.41 -2.41 -10.40
N ILE A 105 -8.81 -2.96 -9.33
CA ILE A 105 -7.86 -4.08 -9.39
C ILE A 105 -8.58 -5.41 -9.14
N ASP A 106 -8.46 -6.32 -10.11
CA ASP A 106 -8.89 -7.72 -9.99
C ASP A 106 -7.69 -8.65 -10.13
N LEU A 107 -7.23 -9.19 -9.01
CA LEU A 107 -6.08 -10.11 -9.01
C LEU A 107 -6.40 -11.50 -9.59
N ASN A 108 -7.67 -11.87 -9.80
CA ASN A 108 -8.02 -13.14 -10.47
C ASN A 108 -8.02 -12.98 -11.98
N GLU A 109 -8.75 -11.97 -12.48
CA GLU A 109 -8.93 -11.81 -13.93
C GLU A 109 -7.74 -11.11 -14.57
N GLN A 110 -7.07 -10.21 -13.83
CA GLN A 110 -5.89 -9.47 -14.26
C GLN A 110 -6.08 -8.78 -15.62
N MET A 111 -7.30 -8.29 -15.87
CA MET A 111 -7.63 -7.58 -17.10
C MET A 111 -7.12 -6.15 -17.02
N ASN A 112 -6.39 -5.70 -18.05
CA ASN A 112 -5.95 -4.32 -18.15
C ASN A 112 -7.16 -3.37 -18.13
N THR A 113 -7.16 -2.42 -17.19
CA THR A 113 -8.30 -1.52 -16.96
C THR A 113 -7.90 -0.09 -17.30
N LYS A 114 -8.64 0.57 -18.20
CA LYS A 114 -8.46 2.00 -18.47
C LYS A 114 -9.28 2.82 -17.48
N ILE A 115 -8.62 3.76 -16.81
CA ILE A 115 -9.21 4.67 -15.83
C ILE A 115 -9.19 6.07 -16.43
N PHE A 116 -10.38 6.59 -16.75
CA PHE A 116 -10.53 7.88 -17.43
C PHE A 116 -9.95 9.04 -16.60
N GLY A 117 -9.05 9.83 -17.18
CA GLY A 117 -8.37 10.95 -16.51
C GLY A 117 -7.17 10.55 -15.64
N PHE A 118 -6.83 9.26 -15.55
CA PHE A 118 -5.69 8.77 -14.76
C PHE A 118 -4.74 7.86 -15.54
N GLY A 119 -5.25 7.08 -16.50
CA GLY A 119 -4.42 6.23 -17.36
C GLY A 119 -4.88 4.77 -17.41
N SER A 120 -3.98 3.81 -17.27
CA SER A 120 -4.29 2.37 -17.37
C SER A 120 -3.57 1.52 -16.33
N ILE A 121 -4.33 0.63 -15.70
CA ILE A 121 -3.82 -0.43 -14.83
C ILE A 121 -3.41 -1.64 -15.69
N LYS A 122 -2.21 -2.16 -15.44
CA LYS A 122 -1.67 -3.38 -16.06
C LYS A 122 -1.09 -4.31 -15.00
N TYR A 123 -1.00 -5.60 -15.31
CA TYR A 123 -0.48 -6.64 -14.42
C TYR A 123 0.83 -7.18 -15.00
N GLU A 124 1.91 -7.12 -14.24
CA GLU A 124 3.27 -7.48 -14.69
C GLU A 124 3.77 -8.83 -14.14
N GLY A 125 2.88 -9.62 -13.53
CA GLY A 125 3.19 -10.94 -12.99
C GLY A 125 3.60 -10.94 -11.53
N GLN A 126 4.09 -12.08 -11.05
CA GLN A 126 4.43 -12.28 -9.64
C GLN A 126 5.82 -11.70 -9.31
N VAL A 127 5.90 -11.05 -8.13
CA VAL A 127 7.13 -10.53 -7.55
C VAL A 127 7.22 -11.02 -6.11
N THR A 128 8.41 -11.48 -5.75
CA THR A 128 8.74 -11.91 -4.39
C THR A 128 9.59 -10.83 -3.71
N VAL A 129 9.16 -10.43 -2.52
CA VAL A 129 9.73 -9.31 -1.75
C VAL A 129 10.20 -9.84 -0.41
N GLN A 130 11.47 -9.59 -0.09
CA GLN A 130 12.06 -9.95 1.19
C GLN A 130 11.67 -8.91 2.25
N SER A 131 11.13 -9.39 3.36
CA SER A 131 10.72 -8.59 4.51
C SER A 131 11.68 -8.79 5.69
N LYS A 132 11.32 -8.30 6.89
CA LYS A 132 12.16 -8.46 8.10
C LYS A 132 12.59 -9.91 8.34
N ASN A 133 11.60 -10.80 8.46
CA ASN A 133 11.78 -12.23 8.74
C ASN A 133 10.86 -13.11 7.85
N ASN A 134 10.19 -12.50 6.89
CA ASN A 134 9.18 -13.13 6.04
C ASN A 134 9.51 -12.87 4.57
N GLU A 135 8.93 -13.68 3.70
CA GLU A 135 8.95 -13.48 2.26
C GLU A 135 7.50 -13.35 1.79
N TYR A 136 7.19 -12.26 1.09
CA TYR A 136 5.86 -12.03 0.54
C TYR A 136 5.92 -12.12 -0.97
N THR A 137 5.06 -12.94 -1.56
CA THR A 137 4.88 -12.99 -3.02
C THR A 137 3.54 -12.36 -3.38
N GLY A 138 3.51 -11.52 -4.40
CA GLY A 138 2.28 -10.91 -4.89
C GLY A 138 2.37 -10.50 -6.35
N THR A 139 1.23 -10.16 -6.93
CA THR A 139 1.12 -9.67 -8.29
C THR A 139 1.54 -8.20 -8.34
N LYS A 140 2.48 -7.85 -9.23
CA LYS A 140 2.82 -6.46 -9.52
C LYS A 140 1.74 -5.85 -10.41
N VAL A 141 1.09 -4.81 -9.90
CA VAL A 141 0.03 -4.05 -10.57
C VAL A 141 0.54 -2.65 -10.81
N VAL A 142 0.50 -2.17 -12.05
CA VAL A 142 1.13 -0.92 -12.47
C VAL A 142 0.08 0.02 -13.05
N LEU A 143 0.04 1.24 -12.55
CA LEU A 143 -0.68 2.35 -13.16
C LEU A 143 0.28 3.13 -14.07
N TYR A 144 -0.01 3.08 -15.37
CA TYR A 144 0.58 4.00 -16.33
C TYR A 144 -0.32 5.20 -16.52
N ASN A 145 0.23 6.41 -16.59
CA ASN A 145 -0.53 7.64 -16.84
C ASN A 145 -1.11 7.69 -18.28
N GLU A 146 -1.78 8.77 -18.66
CA GLU A 146 -2.37 8.91 -20.01
C GLU A 146 -1.33 8.94 -21.14
N ASP A 147 -0.09 9.33 -20.83
CA ASP A 147 1.07 9.32 -21.74
C ASP A 147 1.81 7.97 -21.73
N ASN A 148 1.28 6.97 -21.01
CA ASN A 148 1.83 5.63 -20.85
C ASN A 148 3.20 5.60 -20.13
N GLU A 149 3.45 6.56 -19.25
CA GLU A 149 4.59 6.59 -18.33
C GLU A 149 4.21 5.99 -16.98
N LEU A 150 5.18 5.42 -16.27
CA LEU A 150 4.96 4.86 -14.93
C LEU A 150 4.53 5.96 -13.97
N SER A 151 3.34 5.82 -13.36
CA SER A 151 2.87 6.73 -12.32
C SER A 151 2.97 6.09 -10.94
N MET A 152 2.52 4.84 -10.82
CA MET A 152 2.44 4.12 -9.56
C MET A 152 2.53 2.62 -9.80
N TYR A 153 3.04 1.87 -8.84
CA TYR A 153 2.79 0.44 -8.82
C TYR A 153 2.59 -0.09 -7.41
N TRP A 154 1.91 -1.22 -7.34
CA TRP A 154 1.71 -1.99 -6.14
C TRP A 154 2.19 -3.42 -6.35
N VAL A 155 2.52 -4.09 -5.25
CA VAL A 155 2.61 -5.55 -5.21
C VAL A 155 1.55 -6.03 -4.23
N LEU A 156 0.59 -6.81 -4.72
CA LEU A 156 -0.62 -7.16 -3.98
C LEU A 156 -0.80 -8.68 -3.94
N ASN A 157 -1.33 -9.20 -2.84
CA ASN A 157 -1.65 -10.61 -2.67
C ASN A 157 -3.05 -10.72 -2.05
N GLN A 158 -3.92 -11.57 -2.62
CA GLN A 158 -5.30 -11.78 -2.14
C GLN A 158 -5.40 -12.23 -0.68
N ASP A 159 -4.39 -12.95 -0.20
CA ASP A 159 -4.34 -13.46 1.18
C ASP A 159 -3.69 -12.47 2.15
N ILE A 160 -3.11 -11.37 1.64
CA ILE A 160 -2.47 -10.33 2.44
C ILE A 160 -3.31 -9.04 2.34
N PRO A 161 -3.93 -8.59 3.44
CA PRO A 161 -4.84 -7.44 3.42
C PRO A 161 -4.14 -6.08 3.28
N PHE A 162 -2.82 -6.10 3.12
CA PHE A 162 -1.94 -4.94 3.04
C PHE A 162 -1.18 -4.97 1.71
N PRO A 163 -0.96 -3.81 1.06
CA PRO A 163 -0.01 -3.74 -0.04
C PRO A 163 1.37 -4.22 0.42
N ILE A 164 1.96 -5.17 -0.31
CA ILE A 164 3.33 -5.64 -0.04
C ILE A 164 4.32 -4.56 -0.44
N ILE A 165 4.09 -3.91 -1.58
CA ILE A 165 4.79 -2.70 -2.00
C ILE A 165 3.76 -1.70 -2.49
N THR A 166 4.00 -0.42 -2.19
CA THR A 166 3.47 0.73 -2.91
C THR A 166 4.66 1.58 -3.34
N TYR A 167 4.78 1.85 -4.63
CA TYR A 167 5.79 2.75 -5.19
C TYR A 167 5.09 3.96 -5.81
N THR A 168 5.60 5.15 -5.54
CA THR A 168 5.10 6.40 -6.14
C THR A 168 6.26 7.27 -6.58
N GLY A 169 6.14 7.89 -7.75
CA GLY A 169 7.13 8.83 -8.30
C GLY A 169 7.49 8.52 -9.74
N ASP A 170 8.18 9.45 -10.38
CA ASP A 170 8.55 9.34 -11.78
C ASP A 170 9.77 8.39 -11.91
N ASP A 171 9.62 7.31 -12.67
CA ASP A 171 10.66 6.42 -13.21
C ASP A 171 11.98 6.29 -12.39
N TYR A 172 11.88 6.00 -11.09
CA TYR A 172 12.98 5.86 -10.13
C TYR A 172 13.90 7.11 -9.99
N SER A 173 13.37 8.30 -10.26
CA SER A 173 14.07 9.58 -10.11
C SER A 173 14.05 10.13 -8.66
N ASP A 174 14.70 11.27 -8.46
CA ASP A 174 14.58 12.08 -7.26
C ASP A 174 13.10 12.35 -6.93
N GLY A 175 12.72 12.08 -5.67
CA GLY A 175 11.34 12.21 -5.19
C GLY A 175 10.50 10.94 -5.25
N SER A 176 11.06 9.81 -5.72
CA SER A 176 10.39 8.52 -5.62
C SER A 176 10.33 8.01 -4.18
N THR A 177 9.30 7.21 -3.90
CA THR A 177 9.07 6.59 -2.59
C THR A 177 8.67 5.14 -2.79
N ILE A 178 9.29 4.25 -2.03
CA ILE A 178 8.89 2.84 -1.88
C ILE A 178 8.43 2.62 -0.44
N VAL A 179 7.16 2.25 -0.28
CA VAL A 179 6.58 1.78 0.97
C VAL A 179 6.45 0.26 0.87
N GLN A 180 7.22 -0.47 1.66
CA GLN A 180 7.27 -1.93 1.65
C GLN A 180 6.72 -2.49 2.97
N LEU A 181 5.80 -3.45 2.91
CA LEU A 181 5.36 -4.21 4.07
C LEU A 181 6.57 -4.89 4.71
N TRP A 182 6.83 -4.55 5.98
CA TRP A 182 8.00 -5.00 6.72
C TRP A 182 7.66 -6.12 7.71
N ASP A 183 6.51 -6.02 8.36
CA ASP A 183 5.98 -7.07 9.22
C ASP A 183 4.50 -6.80 9.52
N TYR A 184 3.70 -7.83 9.76
CA TYR A 184 2.34 -7.65 10.28
C TYR A 184 1.85 -8.90 11.01
N GLU A 185 0.89 -8.71 11.91
CA GLU A 185 0.20 -9.82 12.58
C GLU A 185 -1.29 -9.47 12.70
N LEU A 186 -2.14 -10.42 12.28
CA LEU A 186 -3.58 -10.40 12.53
C LEU A 186 -3.87 -11.09 13.88
N ARG A 187 -4.97 -10.71 14.53
CA ARG A 187 -5.43 -11.31 15.80
C ARG A 187 -6.21 -12.61 15.58
#